data_AF-A0A382WL47-F1
#
_entry.id   AF-A0A382WL47-F1
#
_cell.length_a   1.000
_cell.length_b   1.000
_cell.length_c   1.000
_cell.angle_alpha   90.00
_cell.angle_beta   90.00
_cell.angle_gamma   90.00
#
_symmetry.space_group_name_H-M   'P 1'
#
loop_
_entity.id
_entity.type
_entity.pdbx_description
1 polymer ?
#
loop_
_entity_poly.entity_id
_entity_poly.type
_entity_poly.pdbx_seq_one_letter_code
_entity_poly.pdbx_strand_id
1 'polypeptide(L)'
;MISNIKTNENKLIKMSIGGYVTQPSFKNPGYIPNNDGQSVIFPGMFGVVNNVKVGDRAFGWAGDHIEPGVSIDSEQINEHFALHYLVCTGNKAIIRSGGAKGK
;
A
#
# COMPACT_ATOMS: atom_id res chain seq x y z
N MET A 1 23.74 -4.27 -5.35
CA MET A 1 24.74 -3.18 -5.40
C MET A 1 24.93 -2.70 -3.98
N ILE A 2 26.09 -2.95 -3.39
CA ILE A 2 26.44 -2.41 -2.07
C ILE A 2 26.97 -1.00 -2.34
N SER A 3 26.33 0.02 -1.78
CA SER A 3 26.78 1.40 -1.88
C SER A 3 28.11 1.57 -1.12
N ASN A 4 28.97 2.48 -1.56
CA ASN A 4 30.22 2.84 -0.87
C ASN A 4 29.99 3.62 0.45
N ILE A 5 28.79 3.54 1.03
CA ILE A 5 28.42 4.24 2.25
C ILE A 5 28.63 3.29 3.42
N LYS A 6 29.31 3.77 4.47
CA LYS A 6 29.46 3.00 5.71
C LYS A 6 28.10 2.87 6.40
N THR A 7 27.60 1.64 6.53
CA THR A 7 26.35 1.33 7.22
C THR A 7 26.56 0.26 8.31
N ASN A 8 25.54 0.05 9.14
CA ASN A 8 25.46 -1.08 10.07
C ASN A 8 24.58 -2.23 9.50
N GLU A 9 24.46 -2.34 8.18
CA GLU A 9 23.56 -3.29 7.50
C GLU A 9 23.71 -4.73 8.02
N ASN A 10 24.95 -5.16 8.26
CA ASN A 10 25.27 -6.48 8.79
C ASN A 10 24.78 -6.74 10.24
N LYS A 11 24.33 -5.69 10.95
CA LYS A 11 23.78 -5.76 12.30
C LYS A 11 22.27 -5.61 12.35
N LEU A 12 21.61 -5.35 11.21
CA LEU A 12 20.16 -5.17 11.17
C LEU A 12 19.43 -6.51 11.34
N ILE A 13 18.35 -6.49 12.11
CA ILE A 13 17.45 -7.63 12.25
C ILE A 13 16.49 -7.63 11.05
N LYS A 14 16.28 -8.81 10.46
CA LYS A 14 15.27 -9.04 9.44
C LYS A 14 14.12 -9.83 10.04
N MET A 15 12.92 -9.26 10.02
CA MET A 15 11.71 -9.88 10.54
C MET A 15 10.76 -10.19 9.39
N SER A 16 10.10 -11.36 9.47
CA SER A 16 8.97 -11.63 8.60
C SER A 16 7.76 -10.86 9.13
N ILE A 17 7.16 -10.05 8.26
CA ILE A 17 5.92 -9.34 8.52
C ILE A 17 4.97 -9.58 7.35
N GLY A 18 3.67 -9.58 7.61
CA GLY A 18 2.67 -9.77 6.58
C GLY A 18 1.33 -9.20 6.99
N GLY A 19 0.55 -8.85 5.98
CA GLY A 19 -0.87 -8.53 6.07
C GLY A 19 -1.65 -9.30 5.02
N TYR A 20 -2.91 -8.95 4.85
CA TYR A 20 -3.76 -9.46 3.79
C TYR A 20 -3.96 -8.37 2.75
N VAL A 21 -4.17 -8.78 1.50
CA VAL A 21 -4.62 -7.85 0.45
C VAL A 21 -5.98 -7.30 0.88
N THR A 22 -6.07 -5.98 1.01
CA THR A 22 -7.31 -5.33 1.42
C THR A 22 -8.34 -5.34 0.29
N GLN A 23 -9.60 -5.09 0.62
CA GLN A 23 -10.63 -4.78 -0.37
C GLN A 23 -10.80 -3.26 -0.43
N PRO A 24 -11.16 -2.67 -1.58
CA PRO A 24 -11.55 -1.26 -1.65
C PRO A 24 -12.63 -0.98 -0.60
N SER A 25 -12.48 0.10 0.16
CA SER A 25 -13.50 0.52 1.11
C SER A 25 -14.13 1.84 0.69
N PHE A 26 -15.39 2.03 1.06
CA PHE A 26 -16.15 3.22 0.72
C PHE A 26 -17.08 3.56 1.89
N LYS A 27 -17.04 4.80 2.36
CA LYS A 27 -18.03 5.31 3.32
C LYS A 27 -19.35 5.48 2.57
N ASN A 28 -20.51 5.17 3.15
CA ASN A 28 -21.81 5.47 2.53
C ASN A 28 -22.41 6.71 3.22
N PRO A 29 -22.80 7.80 2.51
CA PRO A 29 -22.91 7.97 1.05
C PRO A 29 -21.60 8.31 0.31
N GLY A 30 -20.49 8.49 1.02
CA GLY A 30 -19.14 8.50 0.45
C GLY A 30 -18.74 9.73 -0.33
N TYR A 31 -19.50 10.80 -0.17
CA TYR A 31 -19.13 12.11 -0.63
C TYR A 31 -17.91 12.63 0.13
N ILE A 32 -16.94 13.14 -0.62
CA ILE A 32 -15.80 13.91 -0.12
C ILE A 32 -15.82 15.30 -0.79
N PRO A 33 -15.44 16.37 -0.08
CA PRO A 33 -15.32 17.69 -0.68
C PRO A 33 -14.07 17.74 -1.56
N ASN A 34 -14.21 18.22 -2.80
CA ASN A 34 -13.06 18.59 -3.62
C ASN A 34 -12.52 19.98 -3.22
N ASN A 35 -11.44 20.41 -3.88
CA ASN A 35 -10.79 21.70 -3.61
C ASN A 35 -11.70 22.92 -3.88
N ASP A 36 -12.74 22.76 -4.69
CA ASP A 36 -13.74 23.81 -5.00
C ASP A 36 -14.96 23.75 -4.07
N GLY A 37 -14.95 22.88 -3.05
CA GLY A 37 -16.06 22.69 -2.12
C GLY A 37 -17.24 21.92 -2.71
N GLN A 38 -17.08 21.29 -3.87
CA GLN A 38 -18.09 20.45 -4.48
C GLN A 38 -18.04 19.03 -3.92
N SER A 39 -19.21 18.44 -3.73
CA SER A 39 -19.38 17.07 -3.27
C SER A 39 -19.10 16.09 -4.41
N VAL A 40 -18.08 15.24 -4.27
CA VAL A 40 -17.67 14.26 -5.29
C VAL A 40 -17.61 12.84 -4.72
N ILE A 41 -17.70 11.84 -5.59
CA ILE A 41 -17.50 10.43 -5.27
C ILE A 41 -16.36 9.92 -6.16
N PHE A 42 -15.28 9.48 -5.52
CA PHE A 42 -14.11 8.93 -6.20
C PHE A 42 -13.66 7.60 -5.60
N PRO A 43 -13.12 6.68 -6.43
CA PRO A 43 -12.37 5.53 -5.91
C PRO A 43 -11.07 6.01 -5.25
N GLY A 44 -10.57 5.22 -4.29
CA GLY A 44 -9.41 5.61 -3.50
C GLY A 44 -8.59 4.47 -2.93
N MET A 45 -8.29 4.56 -1.63
CA MET A 45 -7.41 3.63 -0.91
C MET A 45 -7.95 2.20 -0.89
N PHE A 46 -7.03 1.27 -0.58
CA PHE A 46 -7.23 -0.16 -0.45
C PHE A 46 -7.49 -0.90 -1.76
N GLY A 47 -7.34 -2.22 -1.71
CA GLY A 47 -7.65 -3.08 -2.85
C GLY A 47 -6.47 -3.38 -3.77
N VAL A 48 -6.84 -3.87 -4.95
CA VAL A 48 -5.93 -4.13 -6.06
C VAL A 48 -6.29 -3.19 -7.21
N VAL A 49 -5.45 -2.19 -7.45
CA VAL A 49 -5.61 -1.24 -8.55
C VAL A 49 -4.92 -1.79 -9.80
N ASN A 50 -5.72 -2.18 -10.79
CA ASN A 50 -5.23 -2.91 -11.97
C ASN A 50 -4.63 -2.01 -13.06
N ASN A 51 -4.82 -0.70 -12.99
CA ASN A 51 -4.45 0.26 -14.04
C ASN A 51 -3.60 1.44 -13.55
N VAL A 52 -3.13 1.41 -12.30
CA VAL A 52 -2.20 2.40 -11.74
C VAL A 52 -1.10 1.65 -10.99
N LYS A 53 0.16 1.91 -11.35
CA LYS A 53 1.34 1.25 -10.76
C LYS A 53 2.45 2.25 -10.46
N VAL A 54 3.43 1.80 -9.67
CA VAL A 54 4.66 2.57 -9.40
C VAL A 54 5.32 2.97 -10.71
N GLY A 55 5.59 4.27 -10.86
CA GLY A 55 6.16 4.86 -12.08
C GLY A 55 5.15 5.59 -12.97
N ASP A 56 3.84 5.36 -12.78
CA ASP A 56 2.81 6.13 -13.48
C ASP A 56 2.71 7.57 -12.93
N ARG A 57 2.01 8.45 -13.65
CA ARG A 57 1.75 9.82 -13.20
C ARG A 57 0.88 9.81 -11.94
N ALA A 58 1.26 10.62 -10.95
CA ALA A 58 0.47 10.81 -9.73
C ALA A 58 -0.85 11.57 -9.96
N PHE A 59 -0.88 12.46 -10.97
CA PHE A 59 -2.05 13.29 -11.30
C PHE A 59 -2.70 12.86 -12.62
N GLY A 60 -3.96 13.26 -12.82
CA GLY A 60 -4.73 12.99 -14.03
C GLY A 60 -5.71 11.83 -13.91
N TRP A 61 -5.84 11.24 -12.73
CA TRP A 61 -6.82 10.19 -12.41
C TRP A 61 -8.07 10.78 -11.76
N ALA A 62 -9.24 10.25 -12.10
CA ALA A 62 -10.49 10.54 -11.38
C ALA A 62 -10.54 9.65 -10.13
N GLY A 63 -9.76 10.01 -9.11
CA GLY A 63 -9.56 9.24 -7.88
C GLY A 63 -9.12 10.14 -6.72
N ASP A 64 -9.28 9.67 -5.48
CA ASP A 64 -8.78 10.31 -4.27
C ASP A 64 -7.97 9.30 -3.45
N HIS A 65 -6.72 9.59 -3.13
CA HIS A 65 -5.83 8.65 -2.43
C HIS A 65 -5.73 7.26 -3.12
N ILE A 66 -5.61 7.22 -4.44
CA ILE A 66 -5.33 5.97 -5.15
C ILE A 66 -3.98 5.39 -4.72
N GLU A 67 -3.98 4.13 -4.30
CA GLU A 67 -2.78 3.38 -3.94
C GLU A 67 -2.36 2.48 -5.11
N PRO A 68 -1.13 2.61 -5.64
CA PRO A 68 -0.72 1.87 -6.83
C PRO A 68 -0.50 0.38 -6.54
N GLY A 69 -1.03 -0.48 -7.41
CA GLY A 69 -0.83 -1.93 -7.32
C GLY A 69 -1.69 -2.60 -6.26
N VAL A 70 -1.06 -3.07 -5.18
CA VAL A 70 -1.71 -3.92 -4.16
C VAL A 70 -1.53 -3.30 -2.78
N SER A 71 -2.64 -2.98 -2.14
CA SER A 71 -2.66 -2.51 -0.76
C SER A 71 -2.80 -3.68 0.21
N ILE A 72 -2.05 -3.64 1.31
CA ILE A 72 -2.09 -4.66 2.36
C ILE A 72 -2.33 -4.01 3.72
N ASP A 73 -3.02 -4.73 4.59
CA ASP A 73 -3.21 -4.31 5.98
C ASP A 73 -3.42 -5.52 6.91
N SER A 74 -3.47 -5.27 8.22
CA SER A 74 -3.98 -6.20 9.22
C SER A 74 -5.13 -5.56 9.99
N GLU A 75 -6.18 -6.33 10.26
CA GLU A 75 -7.29 -5.91 11.11
C GLU A 75 -6.87 -5.79 12.59
N GLN A 76 -5.74 -6.41 12.96
CA GLN A 76 -5.19 -6.33 14.31
C GLN A 76 -4.35 -5.06 14.44
N ILE A 77 -4.78 -4.13 15.29
CA ILE A 77 -4.18 -2.80 15.42
C ILE A 77 -2.66 -2.80 15.66
N ASN A 78 -2.14 -3.74 16.45
CA ASN A 78 -0.70 -3.83 16.71
C ASN A 78 0.08 -4.32 15.47
N GLU A 79 -0.52 -5.19 14.68
CA GLU A 79 0.06 -5.69 13.42
C GLU A 79 -0.03 -4.63 12.32
N HIS A 80 -1.14 -3.87 12.25
CA HIS A 80 -1.29 -2.69 11.42
C HIS A 80 -0.15 -1.69 11.68
N PHE A 81 0.12 -1.35 12.94
CA PHE A 81 1.25 -0.49 13.27
C PHE A 81 2.58 -1.12 12.88
N ALA A 82 2.78 -2.42 13.16
CA ALA A 82 4.02 -3.09 12.76
C ALA A 82 4.26 -3.02 11.24
N LEU A 83 3.20 -3.14 10.41
CA LEU A 83 3.30 -3.01 8.95
C LEU A 83 3.79 -1.63 8.55
N HIS A 84 3.32 -0.57 9.21
CA HIS A 84 3.75 0.80 8.94
C HIS A 84 5.19 1.09 9.39
N TYR A 85 5.65 0.48 10.48
CA TYR A 85 6.97 0.80 11.06
C TYR A 85 8.12 -0.10 10.58
N LEU A 86 7.84 -1.36 10.22
CA LEU A 86 8.88 -2.36 9.93
C LEU A 86 9.07 -2.65 8.44
N VAL A 87 8.13 -2.21 7.58
CA VAL A 87 8.27 -2.35 6.13
C VAL A 87 9.07 -1.18 5.58
N CYS A 88 10.14 -1.47 4.84
CA CYS A 88 10.84 -0.45 4.05
C CYS A 88 10.51 -0.61 2.56
N THR A 89 10.44 0.51 1.83
CA THR A 89 10.39 0.49 0.37
C THR A 89 11.55 -0.33 -0.20
N GLY A 90 11.24 -1.25 -1.12
CA GLY A 90 12.23 -2.15 -1.73
C GLY A 90 12.44 -3.48 -0.99
N ASN A 91 11.76 -3.72 0.15
CA ASN A 91 11.70 -5.07 0.73
C ASN A 91 11.02 -6.04 -0.24
N LYS A 92 11.47 -7.31 -0.22
CA LYS A 92 10.84 -8.36 -1.02
C LYS A 92 9.50 -8.76 -0.38
N ALA A 93 8.44 -8.70 -1.17
CA ALA A 93 7.13 -9.26 -0.83
C ALA A 93 6.94 -10.63 -1.52
N ILE A 94 6.17 -11.52 -0.91
CA ILE A 94 5.81 -12.84 -1.46
C ILE A 94 4.35 -13.12 -1.12
N ILE A 95 3.58 -13.60 -2.09
CA ILE A 95 2.20 -14.04 -1.90
C ILE A 95 2.19 -15.43 -1.24
N ARG A 96 1.59 -15.54 -0.05
CA ARG A 96 1.64 -16.77 0.78
C ARG A 96 0.50 -17.76 0.55
N SER A 97 -0.60 -17.32 -0.08
CA SER A 97 -1.83 -18.11 -0.29
C SER A 97 -2.56 -17.71 -1.57
N GLY A 98 -3.60 -18.45 -1.94
CA GLY A 98 -4.40 -18.19 -3.14
C GLY A 98 -3.74 -18.61 -4.46
N GLY A 99 -4.37 -18.27 -5.58
CA GLY A 99 -3.95 -18.69 -6.93
C GLY A 99 -2.61 -18.13 -7.39
N ALA A 100 -2.16 -17.01 -6.79
CA ALA A 100 -0.88 -16.38 -7.09
C ALA A 100 0.23 -16.74 -6.08
N LYS A 101 0.04 -17.78 -5.24
CA LYS A 101 1.02 -18.18 -4.22
C LYS A 101 2.41 -18.41 -4.80
N GLY A 102 3.43 -17.89 -4.12
CA GLY A 102 4.83 -18.00 -4.49
C GLY A 102 5.33 -16.95 -5.48
N LYS A 103 4.45 -16.08 -5.97
CA LYS A 103 4.82 -14.86 -6.68
C LYS A 103 5.35 -13.81 -5.71
#